data_AF-A0A4Y2WQ18-F1
#
_entry.id   AF-A0A4Y2WQ18-F1
#
_cell.length_a   1.000
_cell.length_b   1.000
_cell.length_c   1.000
_cell.angle_alpha   90.00
_cell.angle_beta   90.00
_cell.angle_gamma   90.00
#
_symmetry.space_group_name_H-M   'P 1'
#
loop_
_entity.id
_entity.type
_entity.pdbx_description
1 polymer ?
#
loop_
_entity_poly.entity_id
_entity_poly.type
_entity_poly.pdbx_seq_one_letter_code
_entity_poly.pdbx_strand_id
1 'polypeptide(L)'
;MENPDLFGGDMLGVDPNDKNAIPGHQLRWPGAIVPYEIDASLEKYEAKILEAIQHYAEKTCVTFKKRTYERDYIRLFSGKG
;
A
#
# COMPACT_ATOMS: atom_id res chain seq x y z
N MET A 1 -17.87 -0.55 9.80
CA MET A 1 -18.53 0.51 9.02
C MET A 1 -17.66 0.74 7.81
N GLU A 2 -18.22 0.58 6.62
CA GLU A 2 -17.51 0.68 5.34
C GLU A 2 -17.62 2.12 4.81
N ASN A 3 -16.63 2.60 4.05
CA ASN A 3 -16.74 3.90 3.40
C ASN A 3 -17.61 3.77 2.13
N PRO A 4 -18.81 4.40 2.07
CA PRO A 4 -19.70 4.27 0.91
C PRO A 4 -19.16 4.92 -0.37
N ASP A 5 -18.16 5.81 -0.26
CA ASP A 5 -17.54 6.50 -1.40
C ASP A 5 -16.45 5.67 -2.09
N LEU A 6 -16.10 4.50 -1.54
CA LEU A 6 -15.04 3.63 -2.03
C LEU A 6 -15.61 2.33 -2.60
N PHE A 7 -14.98 1.81 -3.65
CA PHE A 7 -15.30 0.48 -4.18
C PHE A 7 -14.95 -0.58 -3.12
N GLY A 8 -15.86 -1.51 -2.85
CA GLY A 8 -15.68 -2.50 -1.78
C GLY A 8 -15.57 -1.91 -0.36
N GLY A 9 -15.79 -0.60 -0.19
CA GLY A 9 -15.67 0.10 1.08
C GLY A 9 -14.27 0.61 1.42
N ASP A 10 -13.24 0.23 0.67
CA ASP A 10 -11.82 0.48 0.98
C ASP A 10 -10.90 0.69 -0.24
N MET A 11 -11.41 0.62 -1.48
CA MET A 11 -10.63 0.82 -2.70
C MET A 11 -11.02 2.10 -3.44
N LEU A 12 -10.06 2.99 -3.65
CA LEU A 12 -10.23 4.21 -4.45
C LEU A 12 -9.80 3.98 -5.91
N GLY A 13 -10.51 4.61 -6.86
CA GLY A 13 -10.08 4.67 -8.27
C GLY A 13 -10.29 3.38 -9.06
N VAL A 14 -11.17 2.51 -8.60
CA VAL A 14 -11.54 1.25 -9.28
C VAL A 14 -12.81 1.44 -10.09
N ASP A 15 -12.84 0.98 -11.33
CA ASP A 15 -14.08 0.82 -12.10
C ASP A 15 -14.81 -0.45 -11.59
N PRO A 16 -16.06 -0.35 -11.14
CA PRO A 16 -16.82 -1.53 -10.67
C PRO A 16 -16.98 -2.66 -11.71
N ASN A 17 -16.74 -2.37 -12.99
CA ASN A 17 -16.82 -3.34 -14.07
C ASN A 17 -15.49 -4.07 -14.35
N ASP A 18 -14.39 -3.64 -13.72
CA ASP A 18 -13.10 -4.30 -13.86
C ASP A 18 -13.04 -5.62 -13.06
N LYS A 19 -12.17 -6.52 -13.52
CA LYS A 19 -11.88 -7.77 -12.79
C LYS A 19 -11.00 -7.47 -11.57
N ASN A 20 -11.15 -8.27 -10.51
CA ASN A 20 -10.42 -8.11 -9.24
C ASN A 20 -8.89 -8.24 -9.32
N ALA A 21 -8.32 -8.56 -10.48
CA ALA A 21 -6.88 -8.63 -10.70
C ALA A 21 -6.46 -7.57 -11.70
N ILE A 22 -5.50 -6.71 -11.32
CA ILE A 22 -4.90 -5.70 -12.20
C ILE A 22 -3.89 -6.39 -13.15
N PRO A 23 -4.20 -6.53 -14.46
CA PRO A 23 -3.34 -7.30 -15.36
C PRO A 23 -2.14 -6.49 -15.88
N GLY A 24 -2.24 -5.17 -15.88
CA GLY A 24 -1.24 -4.27 -16.46
C GLY A 24 0.09 -4.30 -15.71
N HIS A 25 1.17 -4.70 -16.37
CA HIS A 25 2.52 -4.66 -15.80
C HIS A 25 2.97 -3.22 -15.46
N GLN A 26 2.48 -2.23 -16.21
CA GLN A 26 2.72 -0.81 -15.99
C GLN A 26 2.13 -0.28 -14.68
N LEU A 27 1.22 -1.04 -14.06
CA LEU A 27 0.58 -0.70 -12.78
C LEU A 27 1.28 -1.38 -11.60
N ARG A 28 2.40 -2.09 -11.83
CA ARG A 28 3.16 -2.78 -10.79
C ARG A 28 4.39 -1.98 -10.39
N TRP A 29 4.82 -2.19 -9.14
CA TRP A 29 6.08 -1.68 -8.63
C TRP A 29 7.28 -2.24 -9.42
N PRO A 30 8.12 -1.40 -10.03
CA PRO A 30 9.30 -1.85 -10.75
C PRO A 30 10.24 -2.66 -9.86
N GLY A 31 10.66 -3.83 -10.33
CA GLY A 31 11.55 -4.73 -9.58
C GLY A 31 10.95 -5.31 -8.29
N ALA A 32 9.62 -5.20 -8.10
CA ALA A 32 8.95 -5.55 -6.86
C ALA A 32 9.50 -4.79 -5.64
N ILE A 33 9.97 -3.54 -5.84
CA ILE A 33 10.46 -2.67 -4.78
C ILE A 33 9.40 -1.61 -4.48
N VAL A 34 8.91 -1.59 -3.24
CA VAL A 34 7.90 -0.65 -2.75
C VAL A 34 8.57 0.36 -1.83
N PRO A 35 8.81 1.61 -2.28
CA PRO A 35 9.22 2.69 -1.39
C PRO A 35 8.05 3.06 -0.46
N TYR A 36 8.32 3.23 0.83
CA TYR A 36 7.28 3.59 1.80
C TYR A 36 7.72 4.66 2.79
N GLU A 37 6.74 5.39 3.30
CA GLU A 37 6.86 6.40 4.35
C GLU A 37 5.78 6.14 5.40
N ILE A 38 6.14 6.12 6.68
CA ILE A 38 5.20 6.02 7.79
C ILE A 38 5.14 7.40 8.43
N ASP A 39 3.97 8.02 8.35
CA ASP A 39 3.71 9.33 8.93
C ASP A 39 3.69 9.25 10.47
N ALA A 40 4.13 10.32 11.14
CA ALA A 40 4.17 10.39 12.60
C ALA A 40 2.80 10.17 13.27
N SER A 41 1.70 10.45 12.56
CA SER A 41 0.34 10.13 13.03
C SER A 41 0.12 8.65 13.34
N LEU A 42 0.97 7.75 12.85
CA LEU A 42 0.91 6.30 13.06
C LEU A 42 1.99 5.76 14.00
N GLU A 43 2.70 6.60 14.75
CA GLU A 43 3.78 6.18 15.68
C GLU A 43 3.38 5.00 16.57
N LYS A 44 2.16 5.03 17.13
CA LYS A 44 1.61 3.96 17.99
C LYS A 44 1.42 2.61 17.29
N TYR A 45 1.38 2.61 15.95
CA TYR A 45 1.14 1.43 15.12
C TYR A 45 2.37 1.03 14.31
N GLU A 46 3.47 1.78 14.37
CA GLU A 46 4.66 1.55 13.53
C GLU A 46 5.18 0.12 13.67
N ALA A 47 5.26 -0.43 14.89
CA ALA A 47 5.70 -1.80 15.11
C ALA A 47 4.86 -2.84 14.35
N LYS A 48 3.52 -2.68 14.35
CA LYS A 48 2.60 -3.59 13.64
C LYS A 48 2.71 -3.43 12.12
N ILE A 49 2.92 -2.20 11.65
CA ILE A 49 3.13 -1.91 10.23
C ILE A 49 4.43 -2.60 9.75
N LEU A 50 5.51 -2.49 10.53
CA LEU A 50 6.78 -3.12 10.22
C LEU A 50 6.70 -4.65 10.25
N GLU A 51 5.96 -5.23 11.19
CA GLU A 51 5.68 -6.67 11.24
C GLU A 51 4.96 -7.15 9.96
N ALA A 52 3.94 -6.41 9.50
CA ALA A 52 3.25 -6.72 8.26
C ALA A 52 4.17 -6.62 7.04
N ILE A 53 5.00 -5.57 6.96
CA ILE A 53 6.00 -5.41 5.89
C ILE A 53 6.99 -6.59 5.88
N GLN A 54 7.47 -7.00 7.06
CA GLN A 54 8.38 -8.14 7.20
C GLN A 54 7.73 -9.43 6.73
N HIS A 55 6.47 -9.67 7.09
CA HIS A 55 5.73 -10.85 6.65
C HIS A 55 5.70 -10.99 5.12
N TYR A 56 5.47 -9.89 4.40
CA TYR A 56 5.53 -9.90 2.93
C TYR A 56 6.93 -10.18 2.40
N ALA A 57 7.95 -9.53 2.98
CA ALA A 57 9.34 -9.71 2.55
C ALA A 57 9.84 -11.15 2.76
N GLU A 58 9.33 -11.85 3.78
CA GLU A 58 9.69 -13.24 4.06
C GLU A 58 8.95 -14.27 3.17
N LYS A 59 7.75 -13.93 2.71
CA LYS A 59 6.85 -14.86 2.01
C LYS A 59 6.77 -14.64 0.51
N THR A 60 7.29 -13.52 0.01
CA THR A 60 7.17 -13.12 -1.39
C THR A 60 8.49 -12.52 -1.90
N CYS A 61 8.55 -12.23 -3.20
CA CYS A 61 9.67 -11.47 -3.77
C CYS A 61 9.51 -9.94 -3.62
N VAL A 62 8.44 -9.46 -2.97
CA VAL A 62 8.21 -8.03 -2.77
C VAL A 62 9.13 -7.52 -1.66
N THR A 63 9.85 -6.44 -1.96
CA THR A 63 10.76 -5.79 -1.02
C THR A 63 10.27 -4.39 -0.70
N PHE A 64 10.50 -3.97 0.55
CA PHE A 64 10.10 -2.66 1.03
C PHE A 64 11.34 -1.86 1.41
N LYS A 65 11.40 -0.60 1.01
CA LYS A 65 12.47 0.32 1.43
C LYS A 65 11.89 1.61 1.98
N LYS A 66 12.51 2.17 3.02
CA LYS A 66 12.20 3.52 3.46
C LYS A 66 12.46 4.47 2.30
N ARG A 67 11.49 5.31 2.00
CA ARG A 67 11.57 6.29 0.91
C ARG A 67 12.70 7.28 1.14
N THR A 68 13.32 7.70 0.06
CA THR A 68 14.28 8.80 0.00
C THR A 68 13.78 9.88 -0.97
N TYR A 69 13.87 9.64 -2.28
CA TYR A 69 13.54 10.60 -3.33
C TYR A 69 12.60 10.02 -4.40
N GLU A 70 12.10 8.80 -4.19
CA GLU A 70 11.21 8.13 -5.13
C GLU A 70 9.93 8.94 -5.31
N ARG A 71 9.55 9.14 -6.59
CA ARG A 71 8.33 9.84 -6.98
C ARG A 71 7.09 9.04 -6.58
N ASP A 72 7.09 7.76 -6.93
CA ASP A 72 6.02 6.82 -6.61
C ASP A 72 6.39 6.07 -5.33
N TYR A 73 5.50 6.13 -4.34
CA TYR A 73 5.71 5.51 -3.03
C TYR A 73 4.37 5.34 -2.30
N ILE A 74 4.36 4.50 -1.26
CA ILE A 74 3.22 4.40 -0.35
C ILE A 74 3.46 5.32 0.84
N ARG A 75 2.53 6.24 1.09
CA ARG A 75 2.46 6.99 2.35
C ARG A 75 1.41 6.38 3.25
N LEU A 76 1.83 5.87 4.41
CA LEU A 76 0.94 5.36 5.45
C LEU A 76 0.70 6.48 6.45
N PHE A 77 -0.56 6.87 6.64
CA PHE A 77 -0.94 7.95 7.56
C PHE A 77 -2.33 7.68 8.16
N SER A 78 -2.63 8.32 9.30
CA SER A 78 -3.97 8.27 9.87
C SER A 78 -4.94 9.06 9.00
N GLY A 79 -5.84 8.35 8.32
CA GLY A 79 -6.86 8.91 7.43
C GLY A 79 -8.28 8.51 7.84
N LYS A 80 -9.27 8.95 7.06
CA LYS A 80 -10.69 8.59 7.31
C LYS A 80 -11.16 7.35 6.54
N GLY A 81 -10.27 6.76 5.73
CA GLY A 81 -10.69 5.89 4.62
C GLY A 81 -11.23 6.78 3.53
#